data_AF-A0A4Q3UHW9-F1
#
_entry.id   AF-A0A4Q3UHW9-F1
#
_cell.length_a   1.000
_cell.length_b   1.000
_cell.length_c   1.000
_cell.angle_alpha   90.00
_cell.angle_beta   90.00
_cell.angle_gamma   90.00
#
_symmetry.space_group_name_H-M   'P 1'
#
loop_
_entity.id
_entity.type
_entity.pdbx_description
1 polymer ?
#
loop_
_entity_poly.entity_id
_entity_poly.type
_entity_poly.pdbx_seq_one_letter_code
_entity_poly.pdbx_strand_id
1 'polypeptide(L)'
;MPCRDRSMTTEPAKFIHLRVRTALSLLQSMIRPKQLGKWAAATSTPAVAVTDDNLFAALELADALSEQGVQFITGLTVEVVEPGVQGEVGKLALLAQDEAGYQNLMKLSTTGFVTPAGDDKRIT
;
A
#
# COMPACT_ATOMS: atom_id res chain seq x y z
N MET A 1 19.64 -6.53 8.75
CA MET A 1 19.76 -7.42 7.58
C MET A 1 20.25 -6.58 6.41
N PRO A 2 21.48 -6.76 5.90
CA PRO A 2 21.92 -6.00 4.74
C PRO A 2 21.22 -6.56 3.48
N CYS A 3 20.54 -5.67 2.76
CA CYS A 3 19.97 -5.96 1.44
C CYS A 3 21.09 -6.43 0.52
N ARG A 4 21.03 -7.68 0.04
CA ARG A 4 22.05 -8.23 -0.85
C ARG A 4 22.02 -7.48 -2.18
N ASP A 5 23.18 -6.90 -2.52
CA ASP A 5 23.66 -6.72 -3.88
C ASP A 5 23.33 -7.99 -4.70
N ARG A 6 22.38 -7.87 -5.61
CA ARG A 6 22.16 -8.83 -6.67
C ARG A 6 22.18 -8.04 -7.97
N SER A 7 23.29 -8.14 -8.69
CA SER A 7 23.46 -7.69 -10.06
C SER A 7 22.33 -8.19 -10.96
N MET A 8 21.28 -7.39 -11.12
CA MET A 8 20.23 -7.60 -12.12
C MET A 8 20.62 -6.80 -13.36
N THR A 9 20.76 -7.47 -14.50
CA THR A 9 20.83 -6.83 -15.82
C THR A 9 19.58 -5.97 -15.98
N THR A 10 19.73 -4.65 -15.79
CA THR A 10 18.61 -3.73 -15.59
C THR A 10 18.16 -3.17 -16.93
N GLU A 11 17.37 -3.95 -17.66
CA GLU A 11 16.35 -3.33 -18.51
C GLU A 11 15.33 -2.70 -17.53
N PRO A 12 15.10 -1.37 -17.56
CA PRO A 12 14.20 -0.72 -16.63
C PRO A 12 12.80 -1.32 -16.77
N ALA A 13 12.16 -1.61 -15.63
CA ALA A 13 10.77 -2.06 -15.62
C ALA A 13 9.91 -1.05 -16.38
N LYS A 14 9.25 -1.51 -17.45
CA LYS A 14 8.41 -0.63 -18.29
C LYS A 14 7.25 -0.03 -17.51
N PHE A 15 6.76 -0.73 -16.49
CA PHE A 15 5.64 -0.31 -15.64
C PHE A 15 5.64 -1.01 -14.29
N ILE A 16 5.25 -0.30 -13.23
CA ILE A 16 5.07 -0.80 -11.86
C ILE A 16 3.73 -0.30 -11.33
N HIS A 17 2.91 -1.20 -10.79
CA HIS A 17 1.63 -0.82 -10.18
C HIS A 17 1.88 -0.22 -8.79
N LEU A 18 1.63 1.07 -8.63
CA LEU A 18 1.82 1.79 -7.36
C LEU A 18 0.52 2.03 -6.56
N ARG A 19 -0.62 1.55 -7.07
CA ARG A 19 -1.93 1.80 -6.47
C ARG A 19 -2.88 0.61 -6.67
N VAL A 20 -2.54 -0.52 -6.05
CA VAL A 20 -3.40 -1.72 -6.02
C VAL A 20 -4.22 -1.71 -4.74
N ARG A 21 -5.49 -2.17 -4.82
CA ARG A 21 -6.32 -2.44 -3.64
C ARG A 21 -6.66 -3.93 -3.53
N THR A 22 -6.60 -4.46 -2.32
CA THR A 22 -6.97 -5.85 -2.01
C THR A 22 -8.36 -5.94 -1.41
N ALA A 23 -8.86 -7.17 -1.33
CA ALA A 23 -10.15 -7.49 -0.71
C ALA A 23 -10.22 -7.10 0.79
N LEU A 24 -9.09 -6.84 1.43
CA LEU A 24 -9.02 -6.40 2.83
C LEU A 24 -9.30 -4.90 3.00
N SER A 25 -9.43 -4.16 1.90
CA SER A 25 -9.96 -2.80 1.89
C SER A 25 -11.49 -2.78 1.93
N LEU A 26 -12.09 -3.40 2.96
CA LEU A 26 -13.51 -3.30 3.34
C LEU A 26 -14.51 -3.13 2.16
N LEU A 27 -14.60 -4.12 1.27
CA LEU A 27 -15.51 -4.17 0.09
C LEU A 27 -15.10 -3.31 -1.12
N GLN A 28 -13.90 -2.72 -1.14
CA GLN A 28 -13.41 -1.90 -2.27
C GLN A 28 -12.74 -2.70 -3.40
N SER A 29 -12.44 -4.00 -3.19
CA SER A 29 -11.79 -4.87 -4.18
C SER A 29 -12.08 -6.35 -3.90
N MET A 30 -11.75 -7.22 -4.85
CA MET A 30 -11.90 -8.69 -4.76
C MET A 30 -10.56 -9.44 -4.79
N ILE A 31 -9.44 -8.73 -4.96
CA ILE A 31 -8.12 -9.35 -5.13
C ILE A 31 -7.61 -9.87 -3.79
N ARG A 32 -7.36 -11.18 -3.69
CA ARG A 32 -6.73 -11.78 -2.50
C ARG A 32 -5.20 -11.69 -2.57
N PRO A 33 -4.48 -11.55 -1.43
CA PRO A 33 -3.02 -11.44 -1.41
C PRO A 33 -2.30 -12.56 -2.19
N LYS A 34 -2.71 -13.82 -1.97
CA LYS A 34 -2.16 -14.98 -2.71
C LYS A 34 -2.41 -14.93 -4.22
N GLN A 35 -3.54 -14.40 -4.65
CA GLN A 35 -3.84 -14.24 -6.09
C GLN A 35 -2.98 -13.14 -6.70
N LEU A 36 -2.75 -12.06 -5.96
CA LEU A 36 -1.86 -10.97 -6.39
C LEU A 36 -0.43 -11.47 -6.58
N GLY A 37 0.09 -12.28 -5.65
CA GLY A 37 1.41 -12.91 -5.78
C GLY A 37 1.54 -13.77 -7.04
N LYS A 38 0.56 -14.66 -7.28
CA LYS A 38 0.53 -15.51 -8.50
C LYS A 38 0.47 -14.68 -9.79
N TRP A 39 -0.34 -13.62 -9.80
CA TRP A 39 -0.45 -12.73 -10.95
C TRP A 39 0.87 -11.97 -11.21
N ALA A 40 1.53 -11.49 -10.16
CA ALA A 40 2.79 -10.77 -10.28
C ALA A 40 3.90 -11.68 -10.84
N ALA A 41 3.95 -12.94 -10.38
CA ALA A 41 4.85 -13.95 -10.94
C ALA A 41 4.56 -14.23 -12.43
N ALA A 42 3.30 -14.44 -12.78
CA ALA A 42 2.89 -14.75 -14.16
C ALA A 42 3.18 -13.59 -15.14
N THR A 43 3.16 -12.35 -14.66
CA THR A 43 3.42 -11.15 -15.47
C THR A 43 4.88 -10.70 -15.43
N SER A 44 5.75 -11.40 -14.70
CA SER A 44 7.14 -10.98 -14.45
C SER A 44 7.24 -9.55 -13.91
N THR A 45 6.27 -9.16 -13.07
CA THR A 45 6.22 -7.83 -12.45
C THR A 45 7.28 -7.76 -11.35
N PRO A 46 8.25 -6.81 -11.41
CA PRO A 46 9.36 -6.78 -10.45
C PRO A 46 8.96 -6.25 -9.07
N ALA A 47 7.98 -5.35 -9.01
CA ALA A 47 7.49 -4.76 -7.77
C ALA A 47 5.99 -4.43 -7.86
N VAL A 48 5.29 -4.46 -6.73
CA VAL A 48 3.89 -4.06 -6.63
C VAL A 48 3.66 -3.30 -5.34
N ALA A 49 3.02 -2.13 -5.44
CA ALA A 49 2.53 -1.41 -4.28
C ALA A 49 1.04 -1.64 -4.04
N VAL A 50 0.71 -1.94 -2.79
CA VAL A 50 -0.68 -2.05 -2.33
C VAL A 50 -0.97 -0.88 -1.40
N THR A 51 -2.06 -0.17 -1.71
CA THR A 51 -2.49 1.06 -1.04
C THR A 51 -3.95 0.89 -0.61
N ASP A 52 -4.20 0.02 0.35
CA ASP A 52 -5.52 -0.16 0.97
C ASP A 52 -5.83 1.02 1.91
N ASP A 53 -7.06 1.13 2.40
CA ASP A 53 -7.48 2.12 3.42
C ASP A 53 -7.00 1.75 4.85
N ASN A 54 -6.35 0.59 4.98
CA ASN A 54 -5.77 0.06 6.19
C ASN A 54 -4.51 -0.77 5.85
N LEU A 55 -3.80 -1.26 6.87
CA LEU A 55 -2.60 -2.10 6.70
C LEU A 55 -2.84 -3.60 7.04
N PHE A 56 -4.09 -4.07 7.09
CA PHE A 56 -4.39 -5.44 7.51
C PHE A 56 -3.79 -6.50 6.58
N ALA A 57 -3.69 -6.18 5.29
CA ALA A 57 -3.12 -7.06 4.27
C ALA A 57 -1.59 -7.12 4.28
N ALA A 58 -0.91 -6.22 4.99
CA ALA A 58 0.52 -5.95 4.80
C ALA A 58 1.40 -7.19 5.03
N LEU A 59 1.14 -7.95 6.10
CA LEU A 59 1.91 -9.17 6.41
C LEU A 59 1.66 -10.27 5.37
N GLU A 60 0.40 -10.55 5.05
CA GLU A 60 0.04 -11.61 4.09
C GLU A 60 0.58 -11.30 2.69
N LEU A 61 0.60 -10.02 2.30
CA LEU A 61 1.18 -9.56 1.03
C LEU A 61 2.71 -9.65 1.02
N ALA A 62 3.36 -9.27 2.12
CA ALA A 62 4.81 -9.37 2.24
C ALA A 62 5.26 -10.82 2.03
N ASP A 63 4.58 -11.78 2.67
CA ASP A 63 4.86 -13.20 2.49
C ASP A 63 4.53 -13.64 1.04
N ALA A 64 3.31 -13.38 0.57
CA ALA A 64 2.86 -13.85 -0.75
C ALA A 64 3.66 -13.29 -1.94
N LEU A 65 4.18 -12.07 -1.85
CA LEU A 65 5.00 -11.47 -2.92
C LEU A 65 6.48 -11.87 -2.78
N SER A 66 7.01 -11.93 -1.56
CA SER A 66 8.40 -12.33 -1.34
C SER A 66 8.66 -13.79 -1.74
N GLU A 67 7.71 -14.70 -1.49
CA GLU A 67 7.76 -16.09 -1.97
C GLU A 67 7.89 -16.18 -3.51
N GLN A 68 7.37 -15.19 -4.23
CA GLN A 68 7.44 -15.12 -5.69
C GLN A 68 8.62 -14.29 -6.21
N GLY A 69 9.49 -13.80 -5.31
CA GLY A 69 10.62 -12.93 -5.66
C GLY A 69 10.21 -11.55 -6.15
N VAL A 70 8.99 -11.09 -5.85
CA VAL A 70 8.45 -9.78 -6.22
C VAL A 70 8.62 -8.82 -5.05
N GLN A 71 9.10 -7.61 -5.32
CA GLN A 71 9.23 -6.60 -4.28
C GLN A 71 7.85 -6.06 -3.88
N PHE A 72 7.50 -6.20 -2.61
CA PHE A 72 6.33 -5.56 -2.03
C PHE A 72 6.65 -4.12 -1.62
N ILE A 73 5.80 -3.17 -2.03
CA ILE A 73 5.85 -1.78 -1.60
C ILE A 73 4.60 -1.50 -0.75
N THR A 74 4.81 -1.26 0.55
CA THR A 74 3.69 -0.98 1.46
C THR A 74 3.17 0.44 1.25
N GLY A 75 1.85 0.59 1.21
CA GLY A 75 1.20 1.90 1.11
C GLY A 75 -0.15 1.95 1.82
N LEU A 76 -0.70 3.15 1.90
CA LEU A 76 -1.98 3.46 2.55
C LEU A 76 -2.71 4.54 1.75
N THR A 77 -3.98 4.32 1.42
CA THR A 77 -4.84 5.37 0.87
C THR A 77 -5.54 6.09 2.02
N VAL A 78 -5.35 7.41 2.12
CA VAL A 78 -5.99 8.26 3.12
C VAL A 78 -6.97 9.23 2.46
N GLU A 79 -8.03 9.56 3.18
CA GLU A 79 -8.96 10.62 2.81
C GLU A 79 -8.48 11.94 3.43
N VAL A 80 -8.36 12.97 2.60
CA VAL A 80 -7.86 14.29 2.99
C VAL A 80 -8.92 15.35 2.73
N VAL A 81 -8.94 16.38 3.56
CA VAL A 81 -9.76 17.57 3.36
C VAL A 81 -8.91 18.80 3.42
N GLU A 82 -9.23 19.77 2.58
CA GLU A 82 -8.60 21.06 2.64
C GLU A 82 -9.20 21.87 3.81
N PRO A 83 -8.38 22.34 4.76
CA PRO A 83 -8.85 23.17 5.86
C PRO A 83 -9.59 24.42 5.35
N GLY A 84 -10.85 24.59 5.75
CA GLY A 84 -11.66 25.75 5.37
C GLY A 84 -12.46 25.59 4.07
N VAL A 85 -12.31 24.49 3.33
CA VAL A 85 -13.14 24.15 2.17
C VAL A 85 -14.15 23.08 2.58
N GLN A 86 -15.43 23.44 2.62
CA GLN A 86 -16.49 22.48 2.92
C GLN A 86 -16.82 21.67 1.67
N GLY A 87 -16.65 20.34 1.74
CA GLY A 87 -17.34 19.39 0.86
C GLY A 87 -16.45 18.55 -0.07
N GLU A 88 -15.19 18.93 -0.31
CA GLU A 88 -14.30 18.12 -1.17
C GLU A 88 -13.38 17.23 -0.34
N VAL A 89 -13.55 15.92 -0.50
CA VAL A 89 -12.69 14.90 0.10
C VAL A 89 -11.78 14.33 -0.98
N GLY A 90 -10.48 14.63 -0.88
CA GLY A 90 -9.44 14.05 -1.72
C GLY A 90 -9.02 12.66 -1.25
N LYS A 91 -8.44 11.86 -2.14
CA LYS A 91 -7.81 10.57 -1.80
C LYS A 91 -6.36 10.56 -2.19
N LEU A 92 -5.47 10.43 -1.21
CA LEU A 92 -4.03 10.34 -1.42
C LEU A 92 -3.55 8.92 -1.18
N ALA A 93 -2.76 8.38 -2.10
CA ALA A 93 -2.04 7.12 -1.91
C ALA A 93 -0.63 7.44 -1.42
N LEU A 94 -0.33 7.00 -0.20
CA LEU A 94 0.97 7.17 0.44
C LEU A 94 1.76 5.87 0.33
N LEU A 95 3.06 5.97 0.08
CA LEU A 95 3.98 4.83 -0.02
C LEU A 95 5.06 4.95 1.04
N ALA A 96 5.40 3.84 1.69
CA ALA A 96 6.53 3.78 2.60
C ALA A 96 7.83 3.57 1.80
N GLN A 97 8.72 4.55 1.86
CA GLN A 97 10.05 4.44 1.25
C GLN A 97 11.04 3.69 2.14
N ASP A 98 10.90 3.86 3.46
CA ASP A 98 11.79 3.29 4.47
C ASP A 98 10.99 2.90 5.73
N GLU A 99 11.72 2.44 6.75
CA GLU A 99 11.14 2.03 8.03
C GLU A 99 10.45 3.18 8.76
N ALA A 100 11.00 4.40 8.69
CA ALA A 100 10.38 5.57 9.30
C ALA A 100 9.05 5.92 8.61
N GLY A 101 9.01 5.84 7.28
CA GLY A 101 7.81 5.97 6.47
C GLY A 101 6.75 4.92 6.84
N TYR A 102 7.15 3.65 6.98
CA TYR A 102 6.24 2.59 7.40
C TYR A 102 5.66 2.84 8.81
N GLN A 103 6.49 3.26 9.77
CA GLN A 103 6.01 3.64 11.10
C GLN A 103 5.02 4.80 11.06
N ASN A 104 5.24 5.78 10.19
CA ASN A 104 4.28 6.87 9.99
C ASN A 104 2.97 6.37 9.38
N LEU A 105 3.00 5.47 8.39
CA LEU A 105 1.77 4.86 7.86
C LEU A 105 1.00 4.08 8.93
N MET A 106 1.67 3.35 9.82
CA MET A 106 1.02 2.67 10.95
C MET A 106 0.32 3.65 11.89
N LYS A 107 0.95 4.78 12.20
CA LYS A 107 0.34 5.84 13.00
C LYS A 107 -0.89 6.42 12.31
N LEU A 108 -0.78 6.79 11.03
CA LEU A 108 -1.88 7.35 10.24
C LEU A 108 -3.07 6.39 10.12
N SER A 109 -2.80 5.11 9.86
CA SER A 109 -3.83 4.06 9.81
C SER A 109 -4.54 3.91 11.17
N THR A 110 -3.82 4.08 12.28
CA THR A 110 -4.41 4.06 13.63
C THR A 110 -5.27 5.29 13.87
N THR A 111 -4.77 6.48 13.56
CA THR A 111 -5.50 7.76 13.72
C THR A 111 -6.80 7.75 12.91
N GLY A 112 -6.77 7.29 11.65
CA GLY A 112 -7.97 7.21 10.82
C GLY A 112 -9.04 6.25 11.35
N PHE A 113 -8.66 5.25 12.15
CA PHE A 113 -9.59 4.27 12.73
C PHE A 113 -10.10 4.67 14.11
N VAL A 114 -9.22 5.19 14.99
CA VAL A 114 -9.52 5.47 16.40
C VAL A 114 -10.24 6.81 16.60
N THR A 115 -10.04 7.77 15.71
CA THR A 115 -10.75 9.06 15.80
C THR A 115 -12.26 8.85 15.57
N PRO A 116 -13.13 9.23 16.54
CA PRO A 116 -14.57 9.06 16.44
C PRO A 116 -15.12 9.76 15.20
N ALA A 117 -16.09 9.17 14.51
CA ALA A 117 -16.64 9.69 13.24
C ALA A 117 -17.27 11.12 13.30
N GLY A 118 -17.35 11.72 14.49
CA GLY A 118 -17.80 13.11 14.71
C GLY A 118 -16.67 14.14 14.80
N ASP A 119 -15.43 13.70 15.06
CA ASP A 119 -14.22 14.49 14.81
C ASP A 119 -13.68 14.02 13.46
N ASP A 120 -13.35 14.95 12.59
CA ASP A 120 -13.10 14.67 11.19
C ASP A 120 -12.07 13.53 11.01
N LYS A 121 -12.49 12.35 10.52
CA LYS A 121 -11.60 11.20 10.23
C LYS A 121 -10.56 11.49 9.14
N ARG A 122 -10.59 12.71 8.61
CA ARG A 122 -9.88 13.17 7.44
C ARG A 122 -8.63 13.89 7.90
N ILE A 123 -7.52 13.58 7.23
CA ILE A 123 -6.24 14.20 7.54
C ILE A 123 -6.27 15.61 6.95
N THR A 124 -6.18 16.61 7.82
CA THR A 124 -6.10 18.05 7.50
C THR A 124 -4.67 18.50 7.24
#